data_AF-W7HWX0-F1
#
_entry.id   AF-W7HWX0-F1
#
_cell.length_a   1.000
_cell.length_b   1.000
_cell.length_c   1.000
_cell.angle_alpha   90.00
_cell.angle_beta   90.00
_cell.angle_gamma   90.00
#
_symmetry.space_group_name_H-M   'P 1'
#
loop_
_entity.id
_entity.type
_entity.pdbx_description
1 polymer ?
#
loop_
_entity_poly.entity_id
_entity_poly.type
_entity_poly.pdbx_seq_one_letter_code
_entity_poly.pdbx_strand_id
1 'polypeptide(L)'
;MVDLVRFARAAPCTKPLLAFASMGLMIAFIFSTVIVTSGNKPSSKGLYIVSFNYDLPPPPASTSIRRRQADDEPTTTVQQTRSVTVSETLTTAPTSMTSAAVMPTQTPNLVIQEKFKNAVQALITDDNMNATIQFNEARVSYSGICVEVMSMEGIKGAQWLCGSVNTTEVLGATAGGDPFDLIGVAAYFKNKVAFALPWWVATACLGVAMLCQMVLMIPLLPIPPIVQRVTAVLALVGTIALLGGLVLQHVTANTVAALTHRLTIGTVDAHVGRMNQALGWSGFALALLASIAVGVVVAAEMALERGERMMDRAADMAASKIESKIPYGSPNQSRNFSGSSVNSGGSGLGRSIRDNGPDMLRGLAKAKTRGDALNAVVTPFSREKSSYPHGSNMV
;
A
#
# COMPACT_ATOMS: atom_id res chain seq x y z
N MET A 1 -4.44 -14.48 31.85
CA MET A 1 -3.88 -13.16 32.19
C MET A 1 -2.88 -12.81 31.12
N VAL A 2 -3.14 -11.75 30.36
CA VAL A 2 -2.25 -11.30 29.28
C VAL A 2 -1.12 -10.50 29.93
N ASP A 3 0.11 -10.97 29.86
CA ASP A 3 1.27 -10.34 30.49
C ASP A 3 1.58 -8.98 29.85
N LEU A 4 1.03 -7.91 30.44
CA LEU A 4 1.41 -6.51 30.18
C LEU A 4 2.93 -6.29 30.29
N VAL A 5 3.64 -7.14 31.04
CA VAL A 5 5.10 -7.11 31.20
C VAL A 5 5.85 -7.47 29.90
N ARG A 6 5.26 -8.27 28.99
CA ARG A 6 5.86 -8.57 27.68
C ARG A 6 5.84 -7.36 26.74
N PHE A 7 4.78 -6.55 26.80
CA PHE A 7 4.65 -5.36 25.95
C PHE A 7 5.59 -4.22 26.39
N ALA A 8 5.90 -4.14 27.69
CA ALA A 8 6.88 -3.20 28.22
C ALA A 8 8.34 -3.55 27.85
N ARG A 9 8.62 -4.81 27.47
CA ARG A 9 9.94 -5.28 27.01
C ARG A 9 10.08 -5.41 25.50
N ALA A 10 8.97 -5.36 24.74
CA ALA A 10 9.03 -5.24 23.30
C ALA A 10 9.85 -3.97 22.97
N ALA A 11 10.94 -4.17 22.24
CA ALA A 11 12.07 -3.25 22.17
C ALA A 11 11.63 -1.79 21.94
N PRO A 12 12.28 -0.80 22.59
CA PRO A 12 11.98 0.63 22.40
C PRO A 12 12.02 1.09 20.93
N CYS A 13 12.58 0.28 20.03
CA CYS A 13 12.65 0.49 18.59
C CYS A 13 11.36 0.17 17.80
N THR A 14 10.39 -0.58 18.34
CA THR A 14 9.20 -0.99 17.55
C THR A 14 8.18 0.15 17.39
N LYS A 15 7.99 0.96 18.43
CA LYS A 15 7.06 2.12 18.42
C LYS A 15 7.35 3.13 17.31
N PRO A 16 8.58 3.64 17.13
CA PRO A 16 8.86 4.60 16.05
C PRO A 16 8.68 3.98 14.67
N LEU A 17 9.00 2.69 14.50
CA LEU A 17 8.84 1.98 13.23
C LEU A 17 7.35 1.78 12.88
N LEU A 18 6.52 1.44 13.86
CA LEU A 18 5.07 1.29 13.69
C LEU A 18 4.41 2.65 13.37
N ALA A 19 4.95 3.75 13.92
CA ALA A 19 4.47 5.12 13.66
C ALA A 19 4.85 5.58 12.25
N PHE A 20 6.09 5.30 11.84
CA PHE A 20 6.54 5.55 10.47
C PHE A 20 5.69 4.76 9.46
N ALA A 21 5.42 3.49 9.73
CA ALA A 21 4.57 2.67 8.87
C ALA A 21 3.13 3.20 8.79
N SER A 22 2.56 3.63 9.92
CA SER A 22 1.24 4.25 9.95
C SER A 22 1.17 5.52 9.09
N MET A 23 2.16 6.41 9.24
CA MET A 23 2.24 7.63 8.45
C MET A 23 2.42 7.34 6.95
N GLY A 24 3.26 6.37 6.60
CA GLY A 24 3.44 5.91 5.22
C GLY A 24 2.16 5.37 4.59
N LEU A 25 1.42 4.52 5.31
CA LEU A 25 0.11 4.00 4.86
C LEU A 25 -0.92 5.11 4.69
N MET A 26 -0.97 6.07 5.60
CA MET A 26 -1.89 7.20 5.52
C MET A 26 -1.62 8.06 4.28
N ILE A 27 -0.35 8.43 4.01
CA ILE A 27 0.00 9.23 2.83
C ILE A 27 -0.30 8.43 1.55
N ALA A 28 0.06 7.15 1.50
CA ALA A 28 -0.24 6.29 0.36
C ALA A 28 -1.75 6.16 0.10
N PHE A 29 -2.56 6.02 1.16
CA PHE A 29 -4.02 5.99 1.07
C PHE A 29 -4.59 7.31 0.53
N ILE A 30 -4.08 8.45 1.01
CA ILE A 30 -4.49 9.78 0.50
C ILE A 30 -4.16 9.90 -0.99
N PHE A 31 -2.95 9.54 -1.42
CA PHE A 31 -2.57 9.60 -2.83
C PHE A 31 -3.44 8.68 -3.70
N SER A 32 -3.66 7.44 -3.27
CA SER A 32 -4.55 6.51 -3.97
C SER A 32 -5.97 7.06 -4.09
N THR A 33 -6.50 7.63 -3.01
CA THR A 33 -7.84 8.23 -2.99
C THR A 33 -7.91 9.45 -3.91
N VAL A 34 -6.90 10.32 -3.91
CA VAL A 34 -6.83 11.48 -4.80
C VAL A 34 -6.82 11.03 -6.27
N ILE A 35 -6.04 10.01 -6.62
CA ILE A 35 -5.97 9.49 -8.00
C ILE A 35 -7.32 8.95 -8.47
N VAL A 36 -8.04 8.25 -7.59
CA VAL A 36 -9.35 7.68 -7.91
C VAL A 36 -10.45 8.75 -7.99
N THR A 37 -10.36 9.83 -7.20
CA THR A 37 -11.43 10.83 -7.03
C THR A 37 -11.20 12.17 -7.76
N SER A 38 -9.99 12.44 -8.26
CA SER A 38 -9.61 13.74 -8.85
C SER A 38 -10.42 14.12 -10.09
N GLY A 39 -11.04 13.14 -10.74
CA GLY A 39 -11.74 13.29 -12.00
C GLY A 39 -13.05 14.06 -11.97
N ASN A 40 -13.59 14.36 -10.79
CA ASN A 40 -14.88 15.03 -10.66
C ASN A 40 -14.74 16.54 -10.38
N LYS A 41 -13.52 17.06 -10.27
CA LYS A 41 -13.27 18.46 -9.92
C LYS A 41 -12.60 19.21 -11.06
N PRO A 42 -13.08 20.41 -11.41
CA PRO A 42 -12.45 21.24 -12.45
C PRO A 42 -11.05 21.73 -12.06
N SER A 43 -10.71 21.74 -10.77
CA SER A 43 -9.41 22.23 -10.28
C SER A 43 -8.25 21.23 -10.47
N SER A 44 -8.51 20.01 -10.94
CA SER A 44 -7.51 18.92 -11.00
C SER A 44 -6.61 19.02 -12.24
N LYS A 45 -6.06 20.21 -12.52
CA LYS A 45 -5.12 20.42 -13.62
C LYS A 45 -3.92 19.47 -13.48
N GLY A 46 -3.78 18.52 -14.41
CA GLY A 46 -2.69 17.53 -14.43
C GLY A 46 -2.99 16.17 -13.78
N LEU A 47 -4.15 16.02 -13.12
CA LEU A 47 -4.59 14.79 -12.42
C LEU A 47 -5.54 13.95 -13.29
N TYR A 48 -5.23 13.87 -14.58
CA TYR A 48 -5.93 13.04 -15.58
C TYR A 48 -5.03 11.87 -16.01
N ILE A 49 -5.62 10.87 -16.65
CA ILE A 49 -4.88 9.74 -17.23
C ILE A 49 -4.36 10.15 -18.60
N VAL A 50 -5.28 10.54 -19.48
CA VAL A 50 -5.01 11.04 -20.83
C VAL A 50 -5.85 12.28 -21.05
N SER A 51 -5.25 13.28 -21.69
CA SER A 51 -5.95 14.43 -22.26
C SER A 51 -5.84 14.36 -23.77
N PHE A 52 -6.94 14.59 -24.46
CA PHE A 52 -6.97 14.74 -25.89
C PHE A 52 -7.20 16.20 -26.21
N ASN A 53 -6.28 16.80 -26.95
CA ASN A 53 -6.36 18.19 -27.37
C ASN A 53 -6.35 18.24 -28.90
N TYR A 54 -7.17 19.10 -29.47
CA TYR A 54 -7.08 19.39 -30.90
C TYR A 54 -5.90 20.31 -31.18
N ASP A 55 -5.08 19.98 -32.17
CA ASP A 55 -4.08 20.92 -32.68
C ASP A 55 -4.77 21.90 -33.63
N LEU A 56 -5.60 22.77 -33.06
CA LEU A 56 -6.22 23.85 -33.80
C LEU A 56 -5.13 24.91 -34.05
N PRO A 57 -4.93 25.35 -35.32
CA PRO A 57 -4.04 26.46 -35.58
C PRO A 57 -4.49 27.63 -34.69
N PRO A 58 -3.53 28.30 -34.01
CA PRO A 58 -3.88 29.39 -33.09
C PRO A 58 -4.78 30.36 -33.84
N PRO A 59 -5.89 30.82 -33.22
CA PRO A 59 -6.80 31.73 -33.89
C PRO A 59 -5.98 32.88 -34.45
N PRO A 60 -6.21 33.28 -35.73
CA PRO A 60 -5.41 34.31 -36.37
C PRO A 60 -5.37 35.49 -35.43
N ALA A 61 -4.17 35.83 -34.95
CA ALA A 61 -3.97 36.76 -33.84
C ALA A 61 -4.86 37.98 -34.09
N SER A 62 -6.02 38.02 -33.43
CA SER A 62 -6.93 39.14 -33.57
C SER A 62 -6.09 40.29 -33.06
N THR A 63 -5.76 41.21 -33.96
CA THR A 63 -4.87 42.35 -33.75
C THR A 63 -5.16 42.88 -32.36
N SER A 64 -4.36 42.44 -31.39
CA SER A 64 -4.58 42.80 -30.03
C SER A 64 -4.26 44.27 -30.05
N ILE A 65 -5.29 45.09 -29.88
CA ILE A 65 -5.11 46.51 -29.67
C ILE A 65 -4.21 46.56 -28.45
N ARG A 66 -2.94 46.80 -28.73
CA ARG A 66 -1.80 46.77 -27.83
C ARG A 66 -2.08 47.81 -26.77
N ARG A 67 -2.80 47.43 -25.72
CA ARG A 67 -2.93 48.21 -24.50
C ARG A 67 -1.53 48.18 -23.91
N ARG A 68 -0.76 49.24 -24.20
CA ARG A 68 0.58 49.49 -23.67
C ARG A 68 0.49 49.36 -22.15
N GLN A 69 0.90 48.21 -21.63
CA GLN A 69 1.30 48.07 -20.25
C GLN A 69 2.82 48.09 -20.28
N ALA A 70 3.35 49.26 -19.94
CA ALA A 70 4.76 49.53 -19.84
C ALA A 70 5.33 48.84 -18.58
N ASP A 71 6.59 48.45 -18.72
CA ASP A 71 7.60 48.25 -17.68
C ASP A 71 7.43 47.04 -16.73
N ASP A 72 8.10 45.93 -17.06
CA ASP A 72 9.39 45.57 -16.41
C ASP A 72 9.92 44.20 -16.94
N GLU A 73 11.18 44.21 -17.37
CA GLU A 73 12.04 43.07 -17.79
C GLU A 73 13.24 43.01 -16.81
N PRO A 74 14.15 42.00 -16.83
CA PRO A 74 14.06 40.57 -17.16
C PRO A 74 14.63 39.67 -16.02
N THR A 75 14.46 38.34 -16.09
CA THR A 75 15.59 37.38 -16.00
C THR A 75 15.20 36.03 -16.62
N THR A 76 16.11 35.50 -17.42
CA THR A 76 16.02 34.38 -18.35
C THR A 76 16.28 33.00 -17.71
N THR A 77 15.73 31.93 -18.29
CA THR A 77 16.42 30.63 -18.42
C THR A 77 15.82 29.82 -19.56
N VAL A 78 16.70 29.44 -20.50
CA VAL A 78 16.42 28.67 -21.72
C VAL A 78 16.53 27.18 -21.41
N GLN A 79 15.51 26.38 -21.73
CA GLN A 79 15.65 24.93 -21.85
C GLN A 79 15.36 24.46 -23.28
N GLN A 80 16.41 23.96 -23.90
CA GLN A 80 16.50 23.41 -25.24
C GLN A 80 15.98 21.96 -25.24
N THR A 81 14.89 21.70 -25.95
CA THR A 81 14.38 20.33 -26.14
C THR A 81 14.89 19.78 -27.46
N ARG A 82 15.71 18.72 -27.40
CA ARG A 82 16.30 18.01 -28.54
C ARG A 82 15.34 16.88 -28.94
N SER A 83 14.90 16.83 -30.18
CA SER A 83 14.13 15.72 -30.74
C SER A 83 15.07 14.56 -31.09
N VAL A 84 14.68 13.34 -30.68
CA VAL A 84 15.36 12.09 -31.04
C VAL A 84 14.42 11.33 -31.97
N THR A 85 14.89 11.09 -33.20
CA THR A 85 14.20 10.29 -34.21
C THR A 85 14.62 8.83 -34.03
N VAL A 86 13.67 7.94 -33.70
CA VAL A 86 13.87 6.48 -33.70
C VAL A 86 13.13 5.91 -34.91
N SER A 87 13.88 5.35 -35.85
CA SER A 87 13.37 4.55 -36.96
C SER A 87 13.34 3.08 -36.53
N GLU A 88 12.16 2.47 -36.45
CA GLU A 88 12.02 1.02 -36.36
C GLU A 88 11.24 0.49 -37.57
N THR A 89 11.91 -0.39 -38.30
CA THR A 89 11.43 -1.23 -39.40
C THR A 89 10.52 -2.33 -38.87
N LEU A 90 9.24 -2.33 -39.26
CA LEU A 90 8.28 -3.38 -38.93
C LEU A 90 8.17 -4.40 -40.08
N THR A 91 8.40 -5.67 -39.77
CA THR A 91 8.19 -6.83 -40.67
C THR A 91 6.76 -7.32 -40.49
N THR A 92 5.98 -7.36 -41.57
CA THR A 92 4.58 -7.82 -41.60
C THR A 92 4.46 -9.30 -41.95
N ALA A 93 3.56 -10.01 -41.28
CA ALA A 93 3.00 -11.28 -41.72
C ALA A 93 1.46 -11.15 -41.76
N PRO A 94 0.76 -11.68 -42.78
CA PRO A 94 -0.67 -11.52 -42.92
C PRO A 94 -1.44 -12.70 -42.30
N THR A 95 -2.46 -12.41 -41.50
CA THR A 95 -3.47 -13.41 -41.10
C THR A 95 -4.84 -12.91 -41.50
N SER A 96 -5.40 -13.55 -42.53
CA SER A 96 -6.77 -13.35 -43.02
C SER A 96 -7.78 -14.04 -42.10
N MET A 97 -8.77 -13.29 -41.61
CA MET A 97 -10.03 -13.88 -41.13
C MET A 97 -11.22 -13.12 -41.71
N THR A 98 -11.97 -13.85 -42.54
CA THR A 98 -13.33 -13.57 -42.99
C THR A 98 -14.32 -13.76 -41.84
N SER A 99 -15.13 -12.74 -41.53
CA SER A 99 -16.34 -12.91 -40.72
C SER A 99 -17.52 -12.19 -41.38
N ALA A 100 -18.61 -12.95 -41.56
CA ALA A 100 -19.84 -12.57 -42.24
C ALA A 100 -20.59 -11.43 -41.54
N ALA A 101 -21.23 -10.58 -42.37
CA ALA A 101 -22.08 -9.48 -41.95
C ALA A 101 -23.41 -10.01 -41.37
N VAL A 102 -23.68 -9.65 -40.11
CA VAL A 102 -24.99 -9.79 -39.46
C VAL A 102 -25.52 -8.37 -39.22
N MET A 103 -26.71 -8.06 -39.76
CA MET A 103 -27.38 -6.78 -39.53
C MET A 103 -27.75 -6.59 -38.05
N PRO A 104 -27.57 -5.40 -37.45
CA PRO A 104 -27.91 -5.17 -36.06
C PRO A 104 -29.41 -4.89 -35.87
N THR A 105 -30.01 -5.65 -34.97
CA THR A 105 -31.35 -5.46 -34.42
C THR A 105 -31.40 -4.17 -33.58
N GLN A 106 -32.39 -3.29 -33.82
CA GLN A 106 -32.61 -2.07 -33.05
C GLN A 106 -32.87 -2.39 -31.57
N THR A 107 -32.07 -1.78 -30.69
CA THR A 107 -32.11 -1.95 -29.24
C THR A 107 -32.91 -0.82 -28.57
N PRO A 108 -33.43 -1.02 -27.34
CA PRO A 108 -34.28 -0.08 -26.58
C PRO A 108 -33.67 1.30 -26.23
N ASN A 109 -32.47 1.62 -26.74
CA ASN A 109 -31.81 2.91 -26.57
C ASN A 109 -32.42 4.07 -27.41
N LEU A 110 -33.28 3.76 -28.39
CA LEU A 110 -33.89 4.78 -29.25
C LEU A 110 -34.93 5.67 -28.54
N VAL A 111 -35.70 5.12 -27.60
CA VAL A 111 -36.75 5.87 -26.89
C VAL A 111 -36.16 6.85 -25.86
N ILE A 112 -34.99 6.51 -25.31
CA ILE A 112 -34.26 7.38 -24.36
C ILE A 112 -33.58 8.52 -25.13
N GLN A 113 -33.00 8.24 -26.30
CA GLN A 113 -32.51 9.28 -27.21
C GLN A 113 -33.58 10.30 -27.61
N GLU A 114 -34.83 9.87 -27.82
CA GLU A 114 -35.90 10.76 -28.28
C GLU A 114 -36.41 11.70 -27.17
N LYS A 115 -36.53 11.19 -25.93
CA LYS A 115 -36.84 12.04 -24.76
C LYS A 115 -35.71 13.02 -24.43
N PHE A 116 -34.47 12.60 -24.67
CA PHE A 116 -33.30 13.44 -24.44
C PHE A 116 -33.15 14.55 -25.48
N LYS A 117 -33.39 14.24 -26.76
CA LYS A 117 -33.45 15.21 -27.85
C LYS A 117 -34.44 16.34 -27.53
N ASN A 118 -35.62 16.00 -27.00
CA ASN A 118 -36.64 16.99 -26.62
C ASN A 118 -36.24 17.85 -25.41
N ALA A 119 -35.47 17.32 -24.45
CA ALA A 119 -34.98 18.07 -23.28
C ALA A 119 -33.83 19.03 -23.62
N VAL A 120 -32.93 18.63 -24.52
CA VAL A 120 -31.84 19.49 -25.01
C VAL A 120 -32.40 20.55 -25.96
N GLN A 121 -33.36 20.20 -26.81
CA GLN A 121 -34.05 21.18 -27.65
C GLN A 121 -34.71 22.25 -26.77
N ALA A 122 -35.36 21.86 -25.67
CA ALA A 122 -35.95 22.79 -24.70
C ALA A 122 -34.90 23.74 -24.09
N LEU A 123 -33.73 23.25 -23.66
CA LEU A 123 -32.63 24.08 -23.13
C LEU A 123 -32.04 25.04 -24.17
N ILE A 124 -31.87 24.60 -25.42
CA ILE A 124 -31.40 25.44 -26.53
C ILE A 124 -32.45 26.49 -26.92
N THR A 125 -33.75 26.20 -26.79
CA THR A 125 -34.80 27.21 -27.02
C THR A 125 -34.99 28.18 -25.86
N ASP A 126 -34.65 27.79 -24.63
CA ASP A 126 -34.83 28.65 -23.45
C ASP A 126 -33.69 29.66 -23.30
N ASP A 127 -32.46 29.29 -23.68
CA ASP A 127 -31.35 30.21 -23.84
C ASP A 127 -31.26 30.65 -25.30
N ASN A 128 -31.61 31.91 -25.57
CA ASN A 128 -31.54 32.60 -26.88
C ASN A 128 -30.08 32.77 -27.41
N MET A 129 -29.19 31.84 -27.10
CA MET A 129 -27.77 31.87 -27.38
C MET A 129 -27.46 31.06 -28.63
N ASN A 130 -27.23 31.77 -29.74
CA ASN A 130 -26.57 31.26 -30.94
C ASN A 130 -25.06 31.02 -30.70
N ALA A 131 -24.68 30.65 -29.46
CA ALA A 131 -23.30 30.50 -29.04
C ALA A 131 -22.73 29.21 -29.63
N THR A 132 -21.80 29.36 -30.55
CA THR A 132 -21.00 28.25 -31.08
C THR A 132 -20.10 27.72 -29.96
N ILE A 133 -20.48 26.58 -29.40
CA ILE A 133 -19.68 25.86 -28.41
C ILE A 133 -18.51 25.21 -29.14
N GLN A 134 -17.28 25.63 -28.84
CA GLN A 134 -16.07 25.02 -29.39
C GLN A 134 -15.44 24.10 -28.34
N PHE A 135 -15.19 22.86 -28.75
CA PHE A 135 -14.49 21.84 -27.97
C PHE A 135 -13.00 21.90 -28.28
N ASN A 136 -12.18 22.04 -27.23
CA ASN A 136 -10.73 22.11 -27.38
C ASN A 136 -10.05 20.89 -26.74
N GLU A 137 -10.35 20.63 -25.47
CA GLU A 137 -9.67 19.62 -24.67
C GLU A 137 -10.67 18.68 -23.96
N ALA A 138 -10.44 17.37 -24.06
CA ALA A 138 -11.16 16.34 -23.32
C ALA A 138 -10.19 15.55 -22.44
N ARG A 139 -10.41 15.60 -21.12
CA ARG A 139 -9.60 14.91 -20.10
C ARG A 139 -10.34 13.69 -19.56
N VAL A 140 -9.65 12.55 -19.57
CA VAL A 140 -10.17 11.29 -19.02
C VAL A 140 -9.50 10.98 -17.69
N SER A 141 -10.32 10.61 -16.72
CA SER A 141 -9.91 10.22 -15.37
C SER A 141 -10.62 8.94 -14.94
N TYR A 142 -10.23 8.36 -13.81
CA TYR A 142 -10.88 7.16 -13.29
C TYR A 142 -12.35 7.37 -12.91
N SER A 143 -12.70 8.54 -12.35
CA SER A 143 -14.07 8.82 -11.92
C SER A 143 -14.95 9.40 -13.02
N GLY A 144 -14.38 10.10 -14.00
CA GLY A 144 -15.16 10.91 -14.94
C GLY A 144 -14.43 11.32 -16.21
N ILE A 145 -15.19 11.97 -17.08
CA ILE A 145 -14.63 12.72 -18.21
C ILE A 145 -14.91 14.19 -17.93
N CYS A 146 -13.89 15.03 -18.11
CA CYS A 146 -13.99 16.47 -18.02
C CYS A 146 -13.72 17.05 -19.40
N VAL A 147 -14.60 17.93 -19.88
CA VAL A 147 -14.45 18.59 -21.16
C VAL A 147 -14.34 20.08 -20.95
N GLU A 148 -13.40 20.70 -21.64
CA GLU A 148 -13.25 22.15 -21.67
C GLU A 148 -14.20 22.73 -22.72
N VAL A 149 -15.11 23.61 -22.26
CA VAL A 149 -16.01 24.35 -23.13
C VAL A 149 -15.63 25.81 -23.10
N MET A 150 -15.34 26.36 -24.29
CA MET A 150 -15.13 27.78 -24.50
C MET A 150 -16.41 28.41 -25.01
N SER A 151 -16.96 29.38 -24.27
CA SER A 151 -18.02 30.25 -24.77
C SER A 151 -17.39 31.42 -25.53
N MET A 152 -17.84 31.65 -26.77
CA MET A 152 -17.40 32.78 -27.59
C MET A 152 -17.92 34.14 -27.09
N GLU A 153 -18.87 34.16 -26.14
CA GLU A 153 -19.37 35.40 -25.52
C GLU A 153 -18.42 35.91 -24.41
N GLY A 154 -17.21 36.25 -24.82
CA GLY A 154 -16.52 37.45 -24.39
C GLY A 154 -15.81 37.50 -23.03
N ILE A 155 -16.29 36.95 -21.90
CA ILE A 155 -15.74 37.41 -20.59
C ILE A 155 -15.48 36.34 -19.50
N LYS A 156 -15.81 35.06 -19.67
CA LYS A 156 -15.49 34.06 -18.62
C LYS A 156 -14.66 32.92 -19.19
N GLY A 157 -13.45 32.79 -18.67
CA GLY A 157 -12.45 31.81 -19.11
C GLY A 157 -12.99 30.38 -19.15
N ALA A 158 -12.24 29.50 -19.80
CA ALA A 158 -12.66 28.14 -20.12
C ALA A 158 -13.32 27.41 -18.93
N GLN A 159 -14.56 26.97 -19.14
CA GLN A 159 -15.33 26.27 -18.13
C GLN A 159 -15.18 24.76 -18.33
N TRP A 160 -14.81 24.08 -17.24
CA TRP A 160 -14.67 22.63 -17.22
C TRP A 160 -15.98 21.99 -16.79
N LEU A 161 -16.55 21.18 -17.67
CA LEU A 161 -17.75 20.37 -17.40
C LEU A 161 -17.30 18.93 -17.12
N CYS A 162 -17.40 18.50 -15.86
CA CYS A 162 -17.01 17.16 -15.41
C CYS A 162 -18.24 16.33 -15.04
N GLY A 163 -18.32 15.08 -15.50
CA GLY A 163 -19.43 14.18 -15.19
C GLY A 163 -19.04 12.70 -15.12
N SER A 164 -19.78 11.95 -14.28
CA SER A 164 -19.54 10.52 -14.02
C SER A 164 -20.18 9.61 -15.07
N VAL A 165 -21.40 9.94 -15.52
CA VAL A 165 -22.21 9.09 -16.41
C VAL A 165 -23.17 10.00 -17.20
N ASN A 166 -23.31 9.75 -18.51
CA ASN A 166 -24.15 10.46 -19.49
C ASN A 166 -23.65 11.82 -20.01
N THR A 167 -22.38 12.18 -19.82
CA THR A 167 -21.78 13.26 -20.61
C THR A 167 -21.73 12.94 -22.11
N THR A 168 -21.77 11.66 -22.51
CA THR A 168 -21.96 11.24 -23.92
C THR A 168 -23.35 11.59 -24.45
N GLU A 169 -24.38 11.53 -23.60
CA GLU A 169 -25.74 11.94 -23.97
C GLU A 169 -25.81 13.47 -24.02
N VAL A 170 -25.31 14.14 -22.97
CA VAL A 170 -25.36 15.59 -22.81
C VAL A 170 -24.45 16.35 -23.78
N LEU A 171 -23.27 15.85 -24.15
CA LEU A 171 -22.43 16.53 -25.13
C LEU A 171 -22.67 16.03 -26.56
N GLY A 172 -23.00 14.74 -26.75
CA GLY A 172 -23.28 14.17 -28.07
C GLY A 172 -24.52 14.77 -28.76
N ALA A 173 -25.51 15.25 -27.99
CA ALA A 173 -26.68 15.92 -28.56
C ALA A 173 -26.50 17.44 -28.75
N THR A 174 -25.56 18.07 -28.03
CA THR A 174 -25.40 19.54 -28.00
C THR A 174 -24.27 20.02 -28.92
N ALA A 175 -23.43 19.10 -29.40
CA ALA A 175 -22.27 19.39 -30.24
C ALA A 175 -22.43 18.79 -31.64
N GLY A 176 -23.11 19.49 -32.55
CA GLY A 176 -23.06 19.17 -33.98
C GLY A 176 -21.68 19.40 -34.64
N GLY A 177 -20.58 19.31 -33.86
CA GLY A 177 -19.26 19.79 -34.22
C GLY A 177 -18.09 19.07 -33.54
N ASP A 178 -18.27 17.83 -33.06
CA ASP A 178 -17.13 16.96 -32.71
C ASP A 178 -16.79 16.04 -33.92
N PRO A 179 -15.93 16.47 -34.86
CA PRO A 179 -15.68 15.74 -36.10
C PRO A 179 -15.06 14.36 -35.90
N PHE A 180 -14.44 14.10 -34.73
CA PHE A 180 -13.78 12.84 -34.43
C PHE A 180 -14.43 12.03 -33.30
N ASP A 181 -15.59 12.48 -32.78
CA ASP A 181 -16.27 11.85 -31.64
C ASP A 181 -15.29 11.53 -30.49
N LEU A 182 -14.49 12.52 -30.07
CA LEU A 182 -13.52 12.32 -28.98
C LEU A 182 -14.19 11.96 -27.68
N ILE A 183 -15.42 12.42 -27.45
CA ILE A 183 -16.18 12.07 -26.26
C ILE A 183 -16.50 10.57 -26.29
N GLY A 184 -16.91 10.04 -27.45
CA GLY A 184 -17.09 8.61 -27.67
C GLY A 184 -15.81 7.81 -27.46
N VAL A 185 -14.68 8.28 -28.02
CA VAL A 185 -13.36 7.64 -27.82
C VAL A 185 -12.93 7.68 -26.36
N ALA A 186 -13.11 8.81 -25.68
CA ALA A 186 -12.81 8.98 -24.25
C ALA A 186 -13.66 8.07 -23.37
N ALA A 187 -14.96 7.95 -23.67
CA ALA A 187 -15.88 7.05 -22.98
C ALA A 187 -15.53 5.58 -23.23
N TYR A 188 -15.16 5.23 -24.47
CA TYR A 188 -14.69 3.89 -24.80
C TYR A 188 -13.40 3.56 -24.04
N PHE A 189 -12.42 4.46 -24.03
CA PHE A 189 -11.17 4.31 -23.28
C PHE A 189 -11.44 4.13 -21.79
N LYS A 190 -12.28 4.97 -21.17
CA LYS A 190 -12.66 4.83 -19.76
C LYS A 190 -13.29 3.46 -19.45
N ASN A 191 -14.23 3.02 -20.28
CA ASN A 191 -15.02 1.82 -19.99
C ASN A 191 -14.31 0.50 -20.35
N LYS A 192 -13.41 0.52 -21.33
CA LYS A 192 -12.76 -0.69 -21.87
C LYS A 192 -11.29 -0.82 -21.52
N VAL A 193 -10.59 0.29 -21.30
CA VAL A 193 -9.12 0.31 -21.17
C VAL A 193 -8.69 0.81 -19.80
N ALA A 194 -9.38 1.79 -19.21
CA ALA A 194 -9.06 2.27 -17.88
C ALA A 194 -9.51 1.26 -16.81
N PHE A 195 -8.60 0.36 -16.44
CA PHE A 195 -8.82 -0.59 -15.34
C PHE A 195 -8.88 0.16 -13.99
N ALA A 196 -10.08 0.60 -13.60
CA ALA A 196 -10.30 1.27 -12.32
C ALA A 196 -10.29 0.28 -11.13
N LEU A 197 -10.59 -1.00 -11.37
CA LEU A 197 -10.76 -2.00 -10.31
C LEU A 197 -9.51 -2.21 -9.44
N PRO A 198 -8.28 -2.36 -9.99
CA PRO A 198 -7.08 -2.48 -9.17
C PRO A 198 -6.87 -1.29 -8.22
N TRP A 199 -7.17 -0.07 -8.67
CA TRP A 199 -7.07 1.14 -7.86
C TRP A 199 -8.09 1.19 -6.72
N TRP A 200 -9.33 0.76 -6.97
CA TRP A 200 -10.35 0.65 -5.92
C TRP A 200 -10.00 -0.42 -4.88
N VAL A 201 -9.52 -1.59 -5.33
CA VAL A 201 -9.07 -2.66 -4.43
C VAL A 201 -7.89 -2.19 -3.59
N ALA A 202 -6.89 -1.54 -4.22
CA ALA A 202 -5.77 -0.95 -3.52
C ALA A 202 -6.21 0.06 -2.45
N THR A 203 -7.09 1.01 -2.82
CA THR A 203 -7.58 2.05 -1.91
C THR A 203 -8.34 1.44 -0.72
N ALA A 204 -9.20 0.45 -0.97
CA ALA A 204 -9.94 -0.24 0.07
C ALA A 204 -9.01 -1.03 1.01
N CYS A 205 -8.09 -1.84 0.48
CA CYS A 205 -7.14 -2.61 1.28
C CYS A 205 -6.22 -1.72 2.12
N LEU A 206 -5.67 -0.64 1.53
CA LEU A 206 -4.82 0.31 2.24
C LEU A 206 -5.60 1.10 3.28
N GLY A 207 -6.85 1.48 3.00
CA GLY A 207 -7.72 2.17 3.96
C GLY A 207 -8.01 1.30 5.19
N VAL A 208 -8.36 0.02 4.98
CA VAL A 208 -8.57 -0.92 6.10
C VAL A 208 -7.27 -1.18 6.85
N ALA A 209 -6.15 -1.40 6.15
CA ALA A 209 -4.84 -1.59 6.79
C ALA A 209 -4.43 -0.35 7.62
N MET A 210 -4.65 0.86 7.10
CA MET A 210 -4.41 2.11 7.81
C MET A 210 -5.29 2.20 9.07
N LEU A 211 -6.59 1.90 8.98
CA LEU A 211 -7.48 1.93 10.14
C LEU A 211 -7.08 0.90 11.20
N CYS A 212 -6.75 -0.33 10.79
CA CYS A 212 -6.23 -1.34 11.71
C CYS A 212 -4.94 -0.85 12.38
N GLN A 213 -4.01 -0.27 11.62
CA GLN A 213 -2.76 0.29 12.14
C GLN A 213 -2.98 1.44 13.14
N MET A 214 -3.98 2.30 12.89
CA MET A 214 -4.34 3.37 13.82
C MET A 214 -4.92 2.83 15.12
N VAL A 215 -5.72 1.76 15.07
CA VAL A 215 -6.22 1.06 16.28
C VAL A 215 -5.06 0.42 17.05
N LEU A 216 -4.07 -0.15 16.35
CA LEU A 216 -2.85 -0.72 16.95
C LEU A 216 -1.99 0.32 17.68
N MET A 217 -2.17 1.61 17.40
CA MET A 217 -1.44 2.68 18.07
C MET A 217 -2.03 3.15 19.40
N ILE A 218 -3.22 2.69 19.76
CA ILE A 218 -3.87 3.08 21.01
C ILE A 218 -3.22 2.31 22.17
N PRO A 219 -2.47 2.97 23.08
CA PRO A 219 -1.65 2.30 24.10
C PRO A 219 -2.44 1.55 25.19
N LEU A 220 -3.78 1.62 25.15
CA LEU A 220 -4.67 1.06 26.18
C LEU A 220 -5.40 -0.21 25.73
N LEU A 221 -5.33 -0.59 24.45
CA LEU A 221 -6.06 -1.73 23.94
C LEU A 221 -5.16 -2.98 23.90
N PRO A 222 -5.54 -4.10 24.52
CA PRO A 222 -4.87 -5.38 24.34
C PRO A 222 -5.10 -5.86 22.91
N ILE A 223 -4.09 -5.72 22.08
CA ILE A 223 -4.18 -6.03 20.65
C ILE A 223 -4.13 -7.55 20.46
N PRO A 224 -5.13 -8.15 19.82
CA PRO A 224 -5.03 -9.55 19.41
C PRO A 224 -4.00 -9.71 18.28
N PRO A 225 -3.12 -10.73 18.33
CA PRO A 225 -2.07 -10.96 17.31
C PRO A 225 -2.63 -11.21 15.91
N ILE A 226 -3.92 -11.60 15.83
CA ILE A 226 -4.64 -11.80 14.58
C ILE A 226 -4.75 -10.48 13.80
N VAL A 227 -5.04 -9.36 14.47
CA VAL A 227 -5.23 -8.06 13.79
C VAL A 227 -3.93 -7.62 13.13
N GLN A 228 -2.78 -7.77 13.78
CA GLN A 228 -1.50 -7.41 13.17
C GLN A 228 -1.19 -8.22 11.91
N ARG A 229 -1.45 -9.54 11.93
CA ARG A 229 -1.27 -10.41 10.75
C ARG A 229 -2.19 -10.00 9.62
N VAL A 230 -3.46 -9.70 9.92
CA VAL A 230 -4.43 -9.22 8.93
C VAL A 230 -3.99 -7.88 8.34
N THR A 231 -3.52 -6.93 9.17
CA THR A 231 -2.98 -5.65 8.70
C THR A 231 -1.81 -5.84 7.73
N ALA A 232 -0.85 -6.71 8.07
CA ALA A 232 0.30 -7.00 7.21
C ALA A 232 -0.12 -7.58 5.85
N VAL A 233 -1.06 -8.53 5.86
CA VAL A 233 -1.59 -9.14 4.62
C VAL A 233 -2.34 -8.11 3.78
N LEU A 234 -3.22 -7.30 4.38
CA LEU A 234 -3.98 -6.27 3.67
C LEU A 234 -3.07 -5.17 3.09
N ALA A 235 -2.06 -4.73 3.84
CA ALA A 235 -1.08 -3.76 3.35
C ALA A 235 -0.31 -4.30 2.14
N LEU A 236 0.11 -5.57 2.20
CA LEU A 236 0.79 -6.24 1.09
C LEU A 236 -0.11 -6.39 -0.14
N VAL A 237 -1.34 -6.87 0.04
CA VAL A 237 -2.34 -7.00 -1.05
C VAL A 237 -2.64 -5.63 -1.67
N GLY A 238 -2.82 -4.60 -0.85
CA GLY A 238 -3.02 -3.22 -1.32
C GLY A 238 -1.83 -2.69 -2.12
N THR A 239 -0.60 -2.98 -1.69
CA THR A 239 0.63 -2.59 -2.39
C THR A 239 0.79 -3.29 -3.73
N ILE A 240 0.47 -4.59 -3.81
CA ILE A 240 0.50 -5.36 -5.07
C ILE A 240 -0.58 -4.85 -6.02
N ALA A 241 -1.78 -4.57 -5.52
CA ALA A 241 -2.87 -4.00 -6.32
C ALA A 241 -2.53 -2.61 -6.86
N LEU A 242 -1.87 -1.76 -6.04
CA LEU A 242 -1.33 -0.46 -6.49
C LEU A 242 -0.32 -0.64 -7.62
N LEU A 243 0.65 -1.55 -7.46
CA LEU A 243 1.65 -1.82 -8.49
C LEU A 243 1.00 -2.26 -9.80
N GLY A 244 0.03 -3.18 -9.73
CA GLY A 244 -0.73 -3.63 -10.88
C GLY A 244 -1.49 -2.47 -11.55
N GLY A 245 -2.14 -1.60 -10.77
CA GLY A 245 -2.82 -0.41 -11.28
C GLY A 245 -1.87 0.56 -11.99
N LEU A 246 -0.69 0.81 -11.43
CA LEU A 246 0.32 1.70 -12.00
C LEU A 246 0.92 1.17 -13.30
N VAL A 247 1.28 -0.12 -13.34
CA VAL A 247 1.84 -0.74 -14.53
C VAL A 247 0.81 -0.76 -15.66
N LEU A 248 -0.43 -1.15 -15.36
CA LEU A 248 -1.52 -1.14 -16.35
C LEU A 248 -1.79 0.29 -16.85
N GLN A 249 -1.83 1.28 -15.97
CA GLN A 249 -2.02 2.67 -16.36
C GLN A 249 -0.88 3.19 -17.24
N HIS A 250 0.38 2.91 -16.88
CA HIS A 250 1.54 3.39 -17.63
C HIS A 250 1.57 2.81 -19.06
N VAL A 251 1.36 1.50 -19.20
CA VAL A 251 1.35 0.83 -20.51
C VAL A 251 0.16 1.29 -21.35
N THR A 252 -1.03 1.37 -20.76
CA THR A 252 -2.24 1.79 -21.49
C THR A 252 -2.15 3.25 -21.94
N ALA A 253 -1.71 4.16 -21.08
CA ALA A 253 -1.59 5.57 -21.42
C ALA A 253 -0.56 5.82 -22.54
N ASN A 254 0.61 5.16 -22.47
CA ASN A 254 1.63 5.27 -23.51
C ASN A 254 1.15 4.69 -24.85
N THR A 255 0.48 3.53 -24.81
CA THR A 255 -0.06 2.88 -26.00
C THR A 255 -1.13 3.73 -26.66
N VAL A 256 -2.03 4.33 -25.87
CA VAL A 256 -3.08 5.21 -26.40
C VAL A 256 -2.49 6.48 -26.98
N ALA A 257 -1.52 7.11 -26.31
CA ALA A 257 -0.87 8.31 -26.86
C ALA A 257 -0.21 8.02 -28.22
N ALA A 258 0.52 6.91 -28.33
CA ALA A 258 1.15 6.49 -29.58
C ALA A 258 0.13 6.12 -30.67
N LEU A 259 -0.94 5.41 -30.30
CA LEU A 259 -1.97 4.98 -31.23
C LEU A 259 -2.78 6.17 -31.75
N THR A 260 -3.19 7.08 -30.88
CA THR A 260 -3.93 8.29 -31.27
C THR A 260 -3.11 9.13 -32.24
N HIS A 261 -1.84 9.40 -31.94
CA HIS A 261 -0.97 10.16 -32.84
C HIS A 261 -0.87 9.55 -34.25
N ARG A 262 -0.84 8.22 -34.36
CA ARG A 262 -0.79 7.52 -35.66
C ARG A 262 -2.13 7.51 -36.39
N LEU A 263 -3.24 7.37 -35.69
CA LEU A 263 -4.58 7.29 -36.28
C LEU A 263 -5.11 8.65 -36.73
N THR A 264 -4.74 9.73 -36.02
CA THR A 264 -5.27 11.08 -36.28
C THR A 264 -4.36 11.90 -37.20
N ILE A 265 -3.25 11.34 -37.70
CA ILE A 265 -2.28 12.08 -38.54
C ILE A 265 -1.84 13.39 -37.87
N GLY A 266 -1.76 13.39 -36.53
CA GLY A 266 -1.39 14.56 -35.74
C GLY A 266 -2.50 15.61 -35.54
N THR A 267 -3.74 15.40 -35.96
CA THR A 267 -4.83 16.38 -35.71
C THR A 267 -5.28 16.42 -34.25
N VAL A 268 -5.06 15.32 -33.52
CA VAL A 268 -5.35 15.20 -32.09
C VAL A 268 -4.07 14.80 -31.37
N ASP A 269 -3.66 15.64 -30.43
CA ASP A 269 -2.53 15.39 -29.56
C ASP A 269 -3.00 14.78 -28.25
N ALA A 270 -2.47 13.60 -27.93
CA ALA A 270 -2.80 12.87 -26.71
C ALA A 270 -1.70 13.08 -25.67
N HIS A 271 -2.02 13.79 -24.59
CA HIS A 271 -1.10 14.06 -23.50
C HIS A 271 -1.36 13.16 -22.30
N VAL A 272 -0.32 12.52 -21.78
CA VAL A 272 -0.41 11.70 -20.55
C VAL A 272 -0.17 12.57 -19.32
N GLY A 273 -1.07 12.47 -18.32
CA GLY A 273 -0.96 13.26 -17.09
C GLY A 273 0.22 12.83 -16.21
N ARG A 274 1.36 13.52 -16.31
CA ARG A 274 2.58 13.19 -15.55
C ARG A 274 2.41 13.28 -14.03
N MET A 275 1.56 14.19 -13.56
CA MET A 275 1.35 14.40 -12.12
C MET A 275 0.65 13.19 -11.49
N ASN A 276 -0.31 12.59 -12.19
CA ASN A 276 -0.96 11.36 -11.76
C ASN A 276 0.05 10.21 -11.64
N GLN A 277 0.94 10.06 -12.63
CA GLN A 277 2.00 9.05 -12.59
C GLN A 277 2.96 9.28 -11.40
N ALA A 278 3.40 10.52 -11.16
CA ALA A 278 4.29 10.84 -10.05
C ALA A 278 3.66 10.57 -8.67
N LEU A 279 2.41 10.96 -8.46
CA LEU A 279 1.64 10.66 -7.24
C LEU A 279 1.42 9.16 -7.04
N GLY A 280 1.19 8.44 -8.13
CA GLY A 280 1.06 6.99 -8.12
C GLY A 280 2.33 6.28 -7.65
N TRP A 281 3.47 6.57 -8.28
CA TRP A 281 4.75 5.93 -7.93
C TRP A 281 5.24 6.32 -6.54
N SER A 282 5.03 7.57 -6.11
CA SER A 282 5.36 7.99 -4.75
C SER A 282 4.47 7.30 -3.71
N GLY A 283 3.16 7.19 -3.97
CA GLY A 283 2.24 6.46 -3.11
C GLY A 283 2.60 4.97 -2.99
N PHE A 284 3.00 4.34 -4.11
CA PHE A 284 3.49 2.97 -4.12
C PHE A 284 4.78 2.79 -3.30
N ALA A 285 5.78 3.66 -3.47
CA ALA A 285 7.02 3.58 -2.71
C ALA A 285 6.77 3.68 -1.20
N LEU A 286 5.88 4.59 -0.77
CA LEU A 286 5.49 4.74 0.64
C LEU A 286 4.70 3.52 1.15
N ALA A 287 3.76 2.99 0.36
CA ALA A 287 3.01 1.79 0.72
C ALA A 287 3.92 0.56 0.85
N LEU A 288 4.92 0.43 -0.03
CA LEU A 288 5.90 -0.65 0.00
C LEU A 288 6.78 -0.57 1.25
N LEU A 289 7.34 0.62 1.55
CA LEU A 289 8.13 0.83 2.76
C LEU A 289 7.32 0.55 4.02
N ALA A 290 6.08 1.00 4.08
CA ALA A 290 5.20 0.74 5.21
C ALA A 290 4.85 -0.76 5.33
N SER A 291 4.59 -1.45 4.21
CA SER A 291 4.32 -2.88 4.19
C SER A 291 5.50 -3.71 4.68
N ILE A 292 6.72 -3.34 4.28
CA ILE A 292 7.96 -3.97 4.79
C ILE A 292 8.10 -3.73 6.29
N ALA A 293 7.89 -2.49 6.75
CA ALA A 293 7.99 -2.16 8.16
C ALA A 293 6.99 -2.95 9.03
N VAL A 294 5.71 -3.01 8.62
CA VAL A 294 4.70 -3.84 9.29
C VAL A 294 5.09 -5.32 9.22
N GLY A 295 5.56 -5.80 8.08
CA GLY A 295 6.00 -7.19 7.90
C GLY A 295 7.12 -7.59 8.85
N VAL A 296 8.13 -6.72 9.06
CA VAL A 296 9.23 -6.97 10.01
C VAL A 296 8.73 -7.06 11.45
N VAL A 297 7.79 -6.19 11.86
CA VAL A 297 7.19 -6.24 13.20
C VAL A 297 6.44 -7.56 13.41
N VAL A 298 5.57 -7.93 12.47
CA VAL A 298 4.79 -9.18 12.56
C VAL A 298 5.70 -10.42 12.53
N ALA A 299 6.76 -10.40 11.72
CA ALA A 299 7.75 -11.49 11.70
C ALA A 299 8.49 -11.60 13.04
N ALA A 300 8.86 -10.48 13.66
CA ALA A 300 9.51 -10.45 14.96
C ALA A 300 8.58 -11.00 16.06
N GLU A 301 7.30 -10.63 16.07
CA GLU A 301 6.33 -11.18 17.02
C GLU A 301 6.11 -12.69 16.81
N MET A 302 5.99 -13.15 15.56
CA MET A 302 5.87 -14.58 15.26
C MET A 302 7.12 -15.37 15.68
N ALA A 303 8.31 -14.80 15.56
CA ALA A 303 9.55 -15.42 16.02
C ALA A 303 9.57 -15.55 17.55
N LEU A 304 9.10 -14.52 18.27
CA LEU A 304 8.97 -14.54 19.72
C LEU A 304 7.96 -15.59 20.20
N GLU A 305 6.75 -15.63 19.60
CA GLU A 305 5.73 -16.64 19.91
C GLU A 305 6.27 -18.07 19.70
N ARG A 306 7.01 -18.28 18.61
CA ARG A 306 7.61 -19.59 18.31
C ARG A 306 8.71 -19.94 19.31
N GLY A 307 9.54 -18.97 19.71
CA GLY A 307 10.61 -19.18 20.68
C GLY A 307 10.08 -19.59 22.06
N GLU A 308 9.00 -18.96 22.52
CA GLU A 308 8.37 -19.29 23.80
C GLU A 308 7.77 -20.68 23.81
N ARG A 309 7.03 -21.05 22.75
CA ARG A 309 6.51 -22.41 22.61
C ARG A 309 7.61 -23.47 22.58
N MET A 310 8.77 -23.15 22.00
CA MET A 310 9.93 -24.04 22.04
C MET A 310 10.55 -24.13 23.44
N MET A 311 10.60 -23.02 24.19
CA MET A 311 11.08 -23.02 25.57
C MET A 311 10.16 -23.80 26.51
N ASP A 312 8.85 -23.64 26.40
CA ASP A 312 7.88 -24.37 27.22
C ASP A 312 7.98 -25.88 26.96
N ARG A 313 8.03 -26.29 25.68
CA ARG A 313 8.27 -27.69 25.30
C ARG A 313 9.60 -28.23 25.82
N ALA A 314 10.66 -27.42 25.78
CA ALA A 314 11.96 -27.81 26.30
C ALA A 314 11.96 -27.94 27.83
N ALA A 315 11.20 -27.08 28.52
CA ALA A 315 11.00 -27.15 29.97
C ALA A 315 10.23 -28.41 30.37
N ASP A 316 9.15 -28.75 29.66
CA ASP A 316 8.38 -29.98 29.89
C ASP A 316 9.21 -31.25 29.63
N MET A 317 10.02 -31.24 28.57
CA MET A 317 10.97 -32.34 28.30
C MET A 317 12.04 -32.45 29.39
N ALA A 318 12.51 -31.34 29.95
CA ALA A 318 13.46 -31.36 31.05
C ALA A 318 12.82 -31.88 32.35
N ALA A 319 11.60 -31.44 32.65
CA ALA A 319 10.84 -31.87 33.82
C ALA A 319 10.56 -33.38 33.79
N SER A 320 10.03 -33.90 32.67
CA SER A 320 9.78 -35.34 32.50
C SER A 320 11.06 -36.19 32.56
N LYS A 321 12.19 -35.67 32.06
CA LYS A 321 13.49 -36.35 32.17
C LYS A 321 14.00 -36.42 33.61
N ILE A 322 13.71 -35.41 34.44
CA ILE A 322 14.04 -35.44 35.87
C ILE A 322 13.14 -36.45 36.59
N GLU A 323 11.83 -36.44 36.31
CA GLU A 323 10.87 -37.35 36.95
C GLU A 323 11.17 -38.83 36.64
N SER A 324 11.55 -39.16 35.39
CA SER A 324 11.96 -40.53 35.01
C SER A 324 13.22 -41.06 35.71
N LYS A 325 14.05 -40.17 36.30
CA LYS A 325 15.31 -40.55 36.97
C LYS A 325 15.20 -40.66 38.48
N ILE A 326 14.10 -40.20 39.07
CA ILE A 326 13.86 -40.40 40.50
C ILE A 326 13.40 -41.86 40.65
N PRO A 327 14.19 -42.75 41.29
CA PRO A 327 13.76 -44.12 41.50
C PRO A 327 12.49 -44.07 42.33
N TYR A 328 11.36 -44.45 41.73
CA TYR A 328 10.12 -44.69 42.45
C TYR A 328 10.41 -45.73 43.51
N GLY A 329 10.67 -45.27 44.73
CA GLY A 329 10.66 -46.12 45.91
C GLY A 329 9.28 -46.77 45.95
N SER A 330 9.25 -48.10 45.85
CA SER A 330 8.03 -48.89 45.86
C SER A 330 7.06 -48.38 46.94
N PRO A 331 5.80 -48.02 46.58
CA PRO A 331 4.85 -47.38 47.50
C PRO A 331 4.46 -48.24 48.73
N ASN A 332 4.97 -49.46 48.83
CA ASN A 332 4.77 -50.35 49.98
C ASN A 332 5.95 -50.43 50.96
N GLN A 333 7.00 -49.61 50.83
CA GLN A 333 8.05 -49.56 51.85
C GLN A 333 7.72 -48.51 52.92
N SER A 334 6.90 -48.91 53.89
CA SER A 334 6.70 -48.22 55.17
C SER A 334 8.06 -48.09 55.89
N ARG A 335 8.75 -46.97 55.66
CA ARG A 335 9.94 -46.63 56.44
C ARG A 335 9.50 -46.20 57.83
N ASN A 336 9.46 -47.17 58.75
CA ASN A 336 9.60 -46.92 60.18
C ASN A 336 10.98 -46.30 60.42
N PHE A 337 11.06 -44.97 60.34
CA PHE A 337 12.24 -44.21 60.77
C PHE A 337 12.20 -44.09 62.30
N SER A 338 12.53 -45.17 63.00
CA SER A 338 12.97 -45.12 64.39
C SER A 338 14.49 -44.94 64.39
N GLY A 339 14.94 -43.70 64.44
CA GLY A 339 16.36 -43.36 64.60
C GLY A 339 16.77 -43.47 66.07
N SER A 340 17.44 -44.57 66.43
CA SER A 340 18.43 -44.58 67.51
C SER A 340 19.77 -44.11 66.94
N SER A 341 20.43 -43.26 67.71
CA SER A 341 21.73 -42.65 67.43
C SER A 341 22.84 -43.70 67.39
N VAL A 342 23.47 -43.91 66.24
CA VAL A 342 24.80 -44.52 66.17
C VAL A 342 25.69 -43.73 65.24
N ASN A 343 26.74 -43.21 65.87
CA ASN A 343 27.87 -42.50 65.31
C ASN A 343 28.69 -43.45 64.43
N SER A 344 28.70 -43.26 63.11
CA SER A 344 29.72 -43.87 62.24
C SER A 344 29.81 -43.10 60.92
N GLY A 345 31.04 -42.79 60.52
CA GLY A 345 31.36 -41.97 59.35
C GLY A 345 30.86 -42.60 58.05
N GLY A 346 29.93 -41.90 57.39
CA GLY A 346 29.38 -42.28 56.10
C GLY A 346 29.10 -41.03 55.26
N SER A 347 29.91 -40.86 54.23
CA SER A 347 29.78 -40.03 53.01
C SER A 347 28.44 -39.32 52.74
N GLY A 348 28.19 -38.21 53.45
CA GLY A 348 28.33 -36.84 52.92
C GLY A 348 27.42 -36.29 51.80
N LEU A 349 26.61 -37.06 51.06
CA LEU A 349 25.87 -36.50 49.90
C LEU A 349 24.53 -35.82 50.26
N GLY A 350 23.96 -36.09 51.44
CA GLY A 350 22.64 -35.57 51.84
C GLY A 350 22.63 -34.22 52.57
N ARG A 351 23.77 -33.74 53.09
CA ARG A 351 23.86 -32.47 53.85
C ARG A 351 24.13 -31.24 52.96
N SER A 352 24.82 -31.42 51.84
CA SER A 352 25.25 -30.32 50.94
C SER A 352 24.09 -29.50 50.34
N ILE A 353 22.94 -30.12 50.05
CA ILE A 353 21.80 -29.41 49.45
C ILE A 353 21.09 -28.49 50.47
N ARG A 354 21.06 -28.88 51.74
CA ARG A 354 20.35 -28.11 52.78
C ARG A 354 21.13 -26.86 53.18
N ASP A 355 22.46 -26.94 53.18
CA ASP A 355 23.32 -25.83 53.59
C ASP A 355 23.63 -24.87 52.42
N ASN A 356 23.70 -25.35 51.17
CA ASN A 356 24.02 -24.51 50.00
C ASN A 356 22.79 -24.02 49.20
N GLY A 357 21.58 -24.49 49.52
CA GLY A 357 20.34 -24.14 48.83
C GLY A 357 20.04 -22.62 48.73
N PRO A 358 20.26 -21.82 49.78
CA PRO A 358 20.00 -20.37 49.73
C PRO A 358 20.89 -19.65 48.71
N ASP A 359 22.14 -20.07 48.55
CA ASP A 359 23.11 -19.45 47.65
C ASP A 359 22.84 -19.80 46.19
N MET A 360 22.39 -21.02 45.89
CA MET A 360 21.95 -21.38 44.54
C MET A 360 20.74 -20.57 44.10
N LEU A 361 19.74 -20.40 44.97
CA LEU A 361 18.55 -19.59 44.66
C LEU A 361 18.89 -18.11 44.45
N ARG A 362 19.87 -17.59 45.21
CA ARG A 362 20.37 -16.22 45.05
C ARG A 362 21.17 -16.04 43.76
N GLY A 363 21.92 -17.04 43.34
CA GLY A 363 22.62 -17.08 42.05
C GLY A 363 21.65 -17.14 40.88
N LEU A 364 20.61 -17.98 40.97
CA LEU A 364 19.55 -18.09 39.97
C LEU A 364 18.73 -16.80 39.83
N ALA A 365 18.44 -16.11 40.93
CA ALA A 365 17.74 -14.83 40.92
C ALA A 365 18.56 -13.69 40.29
N LYS A 366 19.90 -13.80 40.27
CA LYS A 366 20.81 -12.83 39.64
C LYS A 366 21.20 -13.19 38.20
N ALA A 367 20.88 -14.40 37.73
CA ALA A 367 21.25 -14.85 36.40
C ALA A 367 20.46 -14.08 35.33
N LYS A 368 21.19 -13.36 34.46
CA LYS A 368 20.59 -12.57 33.37
C LYS A 368 20.51 -13.35 32.07
N THR A 369 21.33 -14.39 31.95
CA THR A 369 21.36 -15.29 30.79
C THR A 369 21.30 -16.75 31.25
N ARG A 370 20.92 -17.64 30.33
CA ARG A 370 20.89 -19.10 30.58
C ARG A 370 22.27 -19.65 30.96
N GLY A 371 23.36 -19.05 30.45
CA GLY A 371 24.73 -19.40 30.82
C GLY A 371 25.03 -19.08 32.28
N ASP A 372 24.57 -17.93 32.77
CA ASP A 372 24.78 -17.52 34.17
C ASP A 372 24.02 -18.42 35.15
N ALA A 373 22.80 -18.82 34.79
CA ALA A 373 21.99 -19.74 35.60
C ALA A 373 22.65 -21.12 35.70
N LEU A 374 23.18 -21.64 34.59
CA LEU A 374 23.92 -22.90 34.58
C LEU A 374 25.22 -22.79 35.37
N ASN A 375 25.96 -21.68 35.23
CA ASN A 375 27.20 -21.47 35.96
C ASN A 375 26.97 -21.34 37.47
N ALA A 376 25.87 -20.71 37.90
CA ALA A 376 25.47 -20.61 39.30
C ALA A 376 25.13 -21.97 39.95
N VAL A 377 24.63 -22.93 39.16
CA VAL A 377 24.34 -24.28 39.64
C VAL A 377 25.60 -25.16 39.67
N VAL A 378 26.53 -24.95 38.73
CA VAL A 378 27.75 -25.78 38.59
C VAL A 378 28.88 -25.34 39.54
N THR A 379 29.02 -24.05 39.81
CA THR A 379 30.10 -23.48 40.64
C THR A 379 30.26 -24.09 42.04
N PRO A 380 29.22 -24.42 42.82
CA PRO A 380 29.40 -25.02 44.14
C PRO A 380 30.02 -26.43 44.10
N PHE A 381 29.84 -27.19 43.01
CA PHE A 381 30.41 -28.53 42.88
C PHE A 381 31.90 -28.55 42.54
N SER A 382 32.43 -27.48 41.95
CA SER A 382 33.86 -27.40 41.59
C SER A 382 34.76 -27.02 42.77
N ARG A 383 34.22 -26.42 43.84
CA ARG A 383 35.02 -25.95 44.98
C ARG A 383 35.40 -27.05 45.97
N GLU A 384 34.71 -28.18 45.95
CA GLU A 384 34.90 -29.27 46.93
C GLU A 384 36.07 -30.20 46.59
N LYS A 385 36.63 -30.13 45.38
CA LYS A 385 37.76 -30.99 44.95
C LYS A 385 39.17 -30.46 45.29
N SER A 386 39.31 -29.27 45.89
CA SER A 386 40.63 -28.62 46.06
C SER A 386 41.25 -28.71 47.47
N SER A 387 40.62 -29.36 48.45
CA SER A 387 41.17 -29.47 49.81
C SER A 387 41.58 -30.90 50.14
N TYR A 388 42.70 -31.35 49.57
CA TYR A 388 43.49 -32.45 50.15
C TYR A 388 44.69 -31.84 50.87
N PRO A 389 44.89 -32.10 52.18
CA PRO A 389 46.04 -31.59 52.90
C PRO A 389 47.32 -32.31 52.43
N HIS A 390 48.30 -31.53 51.95
CA HIS A 390 49.64 -32.02 51.70
C HIS A 390 50.27 -32.46 53.03
N GLY A 391 50.54 -33.75 53.16
CA GLY A 391 51.27 -34.32 54.29
C GLY A 391 52.69 -33.76 54.36
N SER A 392 53.04 -33.25 55.54
CA SER A 392 54.38 -32.82 55.93
C SER A 392 55.30 -34.03 56.12
N ASN A 393 56.36 -34.10 55.31
CA ASN A 393 57.46 -35.05 55.49
C ASN A 393 58.26 -34.72 56.75
N MET A 394 58.54 -35.76 57.52
CA MET A 394 59.54 -35.79 58.60
C MET A 394 60.95 -35.63 58.03
N VAL A 395 61.76 -34.78 58.67
CA VAL A 395 63.22 -34.94 58.86
C VAL A 395 63.52 -34.54 60.30
#